data_AF-A0A071M2V5-F1
#
_entry.id   AF-A0A071M2V5-F1
#
_cell.length_a   1.000
_cell.length_b   1.000
_cell.length_c   1.000
_cell.angle_alpha   90.00
_cell.angle_beta   90.00
_cell.angle_gamma   90.00
#
_symmetry.space_group_name_H-M   'P 1'
#
loop_
_entity.id
_entity.type
_entity.pdbx_description
1 polymer ?
#
loop_
_entity_poly.entity_id
_entity_poly.type
_entity_poly.pdbx_seq_one_letter_code
_entity_poly.pdbx_strand_id
1 'polypeptide(L)' 'MSRVIEKIAWLIRDQRGVTAIEYGLIAALIAIGIVVALTTIGTDLKTVFSTVAADLDSIVAGI' A
#
# COMPACT_ATOMS: atom_id res chain seq x y z
N MET A 1 26.95 -34.69 18.41
CA MET A 1 25.48 -34.63 18.27
C MET A 1 24.81 -33.52 19.09
N SER A 2 25.46 -32.94 20.12
CA SER A 2 24.88 -31.84 20.94
C SER A 2 24.53 -30.56 20.13
N ARG A 3 25.39 -30.13 19.19
CA ARG A 3 25.19 -28.87 18.43
C ARG A 3 23.94 -28.85 17.54
N VAL A 4 23.43 -30.01 17.13
CA VAL A 4 22.22 -30.11 16.31
C VAL A 4 20.98 -29.91 17.18
N ILE A 5 20.96 -30.55 18.36
CA ILE A 5 19.88 -30.43 19.35
C ILE A 5 19.79 -28.97 19.83
N GLU A 6 20.94 -28.32 20.06
CA GLU A 6 21.02 -26.92 20.47
C GLU A 6 20.48 -25.95 19.41
N LYS A 7 20.80 -26.18 18.12
CA LYS A 7 20.26 -25.39 17.01
C LYS A 7 18.74 -25.55 16.84
N ILE A 8 18.21 -26.76 17.05
CA ILE A 8 16.77 -27.02 16.99
C ILE A 8 16.06 -26.35 18.17
N ALA A 9 16.62 -26.43 19.38
CA ALA A 9 16.08 -25.75 20.56
C ALA A 9 16.06 -24.22 20.38
N TRP A 10 17.08 -23.65 19.74
CA TRP A 10 17.13 -22.22 19.41
C TRP A 10 16.03 -21.81 18.41
N LEU A 11 15.79 -22.61 17.37
CA LEU A 11 14.76 -22.33 16.36
C LEU A 11 13.34 -22.35 16.95
N ILE A 12 13.07 -23.28 17.87
CA ILE A 12 11.78 -23.37 18.58
C ILE A 12 11.57 -22.17 19.52
N ARG A 13 12.66 -21.56 20.02
CA ARG A 13 12.62 -20.39 20.89
C ARG A 13 12.56 -19.06 20.13
N ASP A 14 12.69 -19.08 18.81
CA ASP A 14 12.70 -17.88 17.97
C ASP A 14 11.27 -17.37 17.74
N GLN A 15 10.91 -16.26 18.39
CA GLN A 15 9.59 -15.62 18.24
C GLN A 15 9.53 -14.61 17.08
N ARG A 16 10.61 -14.51 16.29
CA ARG A 16 10.70 -13.56 15.17
C ARG A 16 9.64 -13.79 14.10
N GLY A 17 9.18 -15.05 13.94
CA GLY A 17 8.07 -15.39 13.05
C GLY A 17 6.71 -14.84 13.52
N VAL A 18 6.47 -14.80 14.84
CA VAL A 18 5.23 -14.25 15.41
C VAL A 18 5.23 -12.72 15.30
N THR A 19 6.36 -12.08 15.59
CA THR A 19 6.51 -10.62 15.40
C THR A 19 6.39 -10.21 13.93
N ALA A 20 6.83 -11.05 12.99
CA ALA A 20 6.62 -10.80 11.55
C ALA A 20 5.13 -10.78 11.16
N ILE A 21 4.27 -11.56 11.81
CA ILE A 21 2.82 -11.56 11.57
C ILE A 21 2.17 -10.29 12.14
N GLU A 22 2.61 -9.83 13.31
CA GLU A 22 2.10 -8.60 13.93
C GLU A 22 2.44 -7.36 13.08
N TYR A 23 3.71 -7.20 12.69
CA TYR A 23 4.11 -6.11 11.81
C TYR A 23 3.56 -6.27 10.39
N GLY A 24 3.36 -7.51 9.92
CA GLY A 24 2.72 -7.82 8.65
C GLY A 24 1.27 -7.33 8.59
N LEU A 25 0.50 -7.51 9.67
CA LEU A 25 -0.89 -7.03 9.75
C LEU A 25 -0.96 -5.49 9.76
N ILE A 26 -0.07 -4.83 10.51
CA ILE A 26 -0.01 -3.36 10.54
C ILE A 26 0.38 -2.82 9.15
N ALA A 27 1.37 -3.42 8.50
CA ALA A 27 1.77 -3.06 7.14
C ALA A 27 0.62 -3.23 6.13
N ALA A 28 -0.17 -4.30 6.25
CA ALA A 28 -1.34 -4.52 5.40
C ALA A 28 -2.42 -3.44 5.61
N LEU A 29 -2.70 -3.05 6.85
CA LEU A 29 -3.67 -1.99 7.15
C LEU A 29 -3.21 -0.62 6.62
N ILE A 30 -1.93 -0.30 6.77
CA ILE A 30 -1.34 0.93 6.21
C ILE A 30 -1.46 0.91 4.68
N ALA A 31 -1.12 -0.21 4.04
CA ALA A 31 -1.19 -0.36 2.59
C ALA A 31 -2.62 -0.14 2.06
N ILE A 32 -3.63 -0.72 2.72
CA ILE A 32 -5.04 -0.51 2.36
C ILE A 32 -5.42 0.97 2.48
N GLY A 33 -5.03 1.64 3.57
CA GLY A 33 -5.30 3.07 3.76
C GLY A 33 -4.68 3.94 2.66
N ILE A 34 -3.45 3.64 2.26
CA ILE A 34 -2.76 4.33 1.16
C ILE A 34 -3.51 4.11 -0.16
N VAL A 35 -3.92 2.87 -0.49
CA VAL A 35 -4.65 2.58 -1.73
C VAL A 35 -5.96 3.38 -1.80
N VAL A 36 -6.70 3.45 -0.70
CA VAL A 36 -7.93 4.25 -0.64
C VAL A 36 -7.63 5.73 -0.88
N ALA A 37 -6.64 6.30 -0.19
CA ALA A 37 -6.27 7.71 -0.36
C ALA A 37 -5.83 8.03 -1.79
N LEU A 38 -5.00 7.17 -2.40
CA LEU A 38 -4.55 7.33 -3.78
C LEU A 38 -5.68 7.19 -4.79
N THR A 39 -6.69 6.35 -4.52
CA THR A 39 -7.87 6.22 -5.38
C THR A 39 -8.68 7.51 -5.42
N THR A 40 -8.89 8.15 -4.26
CA THR A 40 -9.56 9.45 -4.17
C THR A 40 -8.76 10.52 -4.90
N ILE A 41 -7.46 10.64 -4.62
CA ILE A 41 -6.58 11.61 -5.28
C ILE A 41 -6.58 11.42 -6.80
N GLY A 42 -6.53 10.17 -7.28
CA GLY A 42 -6.59 9.87 -8.70
C GLY A 42 -7.91 10.30 -9.36
N THR A 43 -9.02 10.14 -8.64
CA THR A 43 -10.35 10.58 -9.10
C THR A 43 -10.45 12.10 -9.18
N ASP A 44 -9.95 12.80 -8.16
CA ASP A 44 -9.95 14.27 -8.12
C ASP A 44 -9.06 14.84 -9.23
N LEU A 45 -7.86 14.30 -9.42
CA LEU A 45 -6.96 14.71 -10.51
C LEU A 45 -7.60 14.48 -11.88
N LYS A 46 -8.23 13.31 -12.10
CA LYS A 46 -8.95 13.03 -13.34
C LYS A 46 -10.06 14.06 -13.58
N THR A 47 -10.79 14.41 -12.53
CA THR A 47 -11.87 15.41 -12.60
C THR A 47 -11.31 16.77 -13.01
N VAL A 48 -10.24 17.25 -12.34
CA VAL A 48 -9.58 18.52 -12.66
C VAL A 48 -9.11 18.54 -14.11
N PHE A 49 -8.37 17.52 -14.56
CA PHE A 49 -7.89 17.47 -15.94
C PHE A 49 -9.02 17.35 -16.96
N SER A 50 -10.11 16.63 -16.63
CA SER A 50 -11.28 16.55 -17.49
C SER A 50 -12.00 17.88 -17.63
N THR A 51 -12.12 18.64 -16.55
CA THR A 51 -12.72 19.99 -16.57
C THR A 51 -11.87 20.92 -17.42
N VAL A 52 -10.55 20.95 -17.19
CA VAL A 52 -9.63 21.78 -17.99
C VAL A 52 -9.72 21.40 -19.47
N ALA A 53 -9.71 20.10 -19.80
CA ALA A 53 -9.85 19.65 -21.19
C ALA A 53 -11.18 20.10 -21.81
N ALA A 54 -12.29 20.01 -21.08
CA ALA A 54 -13.60 20.45 -21.54
C ALA A 54 -13.67 21.97 -21.76
N ASP A 55 -13.07 22.76 -20.86
CA ASP A 55 -13.01 24.21 -20.99
C ASP A 55 -12.19 24.62 -22.22
N LEU A 56 -11.05 23.96 -22.46
CA LEU A 56 -10.24 24.20 -23.66
C LEU A 56 -11.00 23.84 -24.94
N ASP A 57 -11.67 22.69 -24.97
CA ASP A 57 -12.44 22.25 -26.14
C ASP A 57 -13.62 23.18 -26.43
N SER A 58 -14.32 23.65 -25.39
CA SER A 58 -15.41 24.62 -25.51
C SER A 58 -14.94 25.95 -26.09
N ILE A 59 -13.72 26.40 -25.77
CA ILE A 59 -13.17 27.64 -26.33
C ILE A 59 -12.83 27.45 -27.81
N VAL A 60 -12.26 26.30 -28.19
CA VAL A 60 -11.90 26.00 -29.58
C VAL A 60 -13.14 25.81 -30.46
N ALA A 61 -14.19 25.18 -29.94
CA ALA A 61 -15.45 24.97 -30.67
C ALA A 61 -16.33 26.23 -30.77
N GLY A 62 -16.08 27.24 -29.92
CA GLY A 62 -16.80 28.52 -29.89
C GLY A 62 -16.18 29.62 -30.76
N ILE A 63 -15.06 29.35 -31.42
CA ILE A 63 -14.45 30.17 -32.48
C ILE A 63 -14.76 29.50 -33.82
#